data_AF-A0A4Q3G617-F1
#
_entry.id   AF-A0A4Q3G617-F1
#
_cell.length_a   1.000
_cell.length_b   1.000
_cell.length_c   1.000
_cell.angle_alpha   90.00
_cell.angle_beta   90.00
_cell.angle_gamma   90.00
#
_symmetry.space_group_name_H-M   'P 1'
#
loop_
_entity.id
_entity.type
_entity.pdbx_description
1 polymer ?
#
loop_
_entity_poly.entity_id
_entity_poly.type
_entity_poly.pdbx_seq_one_letter_code
_entity_poly.pdbx_strand_id
1 'polypeptide(L)'
;DNGAKIAFDTNLRPALWSSPRVMASVLTAAASLCDIVLPTHTDEAPLFGDKSVEETAERYLELGVEEVVVKDGAKEAFIATASERVRISPKPAEKVVDATGAGDSFNGGYLSARLNGKSIREAAEEAHRVAGVVIGHKGALVEPKFLK
;
A
#
# COMPACT_ATOMS: atom_id res chain seq x y z
N ASP A 1 -7.25 -21.83 -2.26
CA ASP A 1 -7.78 -23.20 -1.99
C ASP A 1 -7.58 -23.73 -0.57
N ASN A 2 -6.59 -23.29 0.22
CA ASN A 2 -6.42 -23.72 1.63
C ASN A 2 -6.81 -22.63 2.69
N GLY A 3 -7.56 -21.60 2.29
CA GLY A 3 -8.02 -20.53 3.21
C GLY A 3 -6.95 -19.50 3.61
N ALA A 4 -5.75 -19.53 3.02
CA ALA A 4 -4.76 -18.48 3.20
C ALA A 4 -5.18 -17.19 2.47
N LYS A 5 -4.89 -16.04 3.08
CA LYS A 5 -5.02 -14.73 2.43
C LYS A 5 -3.74 -14.35 1.70
N ILE A 6 -3.86 -13.76 0.52
CA ILE A 6 -2.79 -13.30 -0.35
C ILE A 6 -2.81 -11.78 -0.37
N ALA A 7 -1.68 -11.18 -0.03
CA ALA A 7 -1.45 -9.74 -0.11
C ALA A 7 -0.41 -9.42 -1.19
N PHE A 8 -0.67 -8.42 -2.01
CA PHE A 8 0.19 -8.04 -3.14
C PHE A 8 0.45 -6.53 -3.16
N ASP A 9 1.72 -6.14 -3.02
CA ASP A 9 2.17 -4.79 -3.33
C ASP A 9 2.66 -4.73 -4.77
N THR A 10 2.09 -3.83 -5.56
CA THR A 10 2.44 -3.70 -6.97
C THR A 10 3.87 -3.17 -7.16
N ASN A 11 4.37 -2.35 -6.22
CA ASN A 11 5.74 -1.83 -6.11
C ASN A 11 6.44 -1.61 -7.47
N LEU A 12 5.85 -0.79 -8.34
CA LEU A 12 6.24 -0.69 -9.74
C LEU A 12 7.70 -0.27 -9.91
N ARG A 13 8.42 -0.98 -10.78
CA ARG A 13 9.78 -0.66 -11.23
C ARG A 13 9.84 -0.78 -12.75
N PRO A 14 9.43 0.25 -13.52
CA PRO A 14 9.27 0.15 -14.97
C PRO A 14 10.50 -0.39 -15.73
N ALA A 15 11.71 -0.09 -15.23
CA ALA A 15 12.97 -0.57 -15.81
C ALA A 15 13.14 -2.10 -15.79
N LEU A 16 12.36 -2.82 -14.98
CA LEU A 16 12.38 -4.29 -14.90
C LEU A 16 11.42 -4.96 -15.89
N TRP A 17 10.66 -4.19 -16.67
CA TRP A 17 9.61 -4.71 -17.55
C TRP A 17 9.94 -4.49 -19.02
N SER A 18 9.50 -5.43 -19.87
CA SER A 18 9.72 -5.34 -21.32
C SER A 18 8.89 -4.23 -21.99
N SER A 19 7.71 -3.92 -21.43
CA SER A 19 6.87 -2.81 -21.87
C SER A 19 5.81 -2.46 -20.81
N PRO A 20 5.26 -1.23 -20.83
CA PRO A 20 4.13 -0.85 -19.98
C PRO A 20 2.91 -1.77 -20.15
N ARG A 21 2.60 -2.18 -21.38
CA ARG A 21 1.46 -3.09 -21.64
C ARG A 21 1.62 -4.44 -20.93
N VAL A 22 2.82 -5.01 -20.97
CA VAL A 22 3.09 -6.29 -20.28
C VAL A 22 3.01 -6.10 -18.77
N MET A 23 3.59 -5.02 -18.23
CA MET A 23 3.51 -4.68 -16.81
C MET A 23 2.05 -4.57 -16.34
N ALA A 24 1.23 -3.78 -17.03
CA ALA A 24 -0.19 -3.62 -16.70
C ALA A 24 -0.93 -4.96 -16.71
N SER A 25 -0.74 -5.77 -17.78
CA SER A 25 -1.41 -7.08 -17.90
C SER A 25 -1.02 -8.05 -16.80
N VAL A 26 0.26 -8.10 -16.40
CA VAL A 26 0.73 -9.01 -15.35
C VAL A 26 0.29 -8.54 -13.97
N LEU A 27 0.33 -7.23 -13.69
CA LEU A 27 -0.17 -6.66 -12.44
C LEU A 27 -1.67 -6.93 -12.27
N THR A 28 -2.48 -6.72 -13.31
CA THR A 28 -3.92 -7.03 -13.30
C THR A 28 -4.16 -8.52 -13.04
N ALA A 29 -3.44 -9.41 -13.71
CA ALA A 29 -3.59 -10.85 -13.52
C ALA A 29 -3.19 -11.28 -12.10
N ALA A 30 -2.07 -10.78 -11.56
CA ALA A 30 -1.64 -11.07 -10.20
C ALA A 30 -2.65 -10.54 -9.17
N ALA A 31 -3.11 -9.30 -9.33
CA ALA A 31 -4.07 -8.68 -8.42
C ALA A 31 -5.41 -9.44 -8.36
N SER A 32 -5.89 -9.98 -9.49
CA SER A 32 -7.13 -10.77 -9.52
C SER A 32 -7.10 -12.07 -8.70
N LEU A 33 -5.92 -12.47 -8.23
CA LEU A 33 -5.72 -13.65 -7.39
C LEU A 33 -5.48 -13.28 -5.90
N CYS A 34 -5.57 -12.00 -5.55
CA CYS A 34 -5.20 -11.49 -4.24
C CYS A 34 -6.41 -11.01 -3.44
N ASP A 35 -6.39 -11.24 -2.12
CA ASP A 35 -7.40 -10.72 -1.20
C ASP A 35 -7.13 -9.26 -0.83
N ILE A 36 -5.84 -8.89 -0.74
CA ILE A 36 -5.39 -7.53 -0.41
C ILE A 36 -4.43 -7.03 -1.49
N VAL A 37 -4.66 -5.83 -2.03
CA VAL A 37 -3.72 -5.17 -2.94
C VAL A 37 -3.31 -3.82 -2.37
N LEU A 38 -2.01 -3.52 -2.34
CA LEU A 38 -1.44 -2.33 -1.70
C LEU A 38 -0.74 -1.42 -2.72
N PRO A 39 -1.44 -0.82 -3.70
CA PRO A 39 -0.81 -0.04 -4.75
C PRO A 39 -0.32 1.32 -4.24
N THR A 40 0.61 1.93 -4.97
CA THR A 40 0.97 3.35 -4.81
C THR A 40 0.38 4.14 -5.98
N HIS A 41 -0.59 5.02 -5.72
CA HIS A 41 -1.33 5.73 -6.77
C HIS A 41 -0.42 6.49 -7.73
N THR A 42 0.59 7.21 -7.21
CA THR A 42 1.51 7.99 -8.05
C THR A 42 2.32 7.14 -9.01
N ASP A 43 2.56 5.87 -8.69
CA ASP A 43 3.30 4.94 -9.54
C ASP A 43 2.37 4.31 -10.59
N GLU A 44 1.12 4.06 -10.22
CA GLU A 44 0.13 3.34 -11.03
C GLU A 44 -0.63 4.24 -12.01
N ALA A 45 -0.93 5.48 -11.61
CA ALA A 45 -1.71 6.42 -12.41
C ALA A 45 -1.14 6.63 -13.83
N PRO A 46 0.18 6.76 -14.04
CA PRO A 46 0.75 6.86 -15.40
C PRO A 46 0.57 5.60 -16.24
N LEU A 47 0.43 4.43 -15.60
CA LEU A 47 0.31 3.14 -16.28
C LEU A 47 -1.13 2.82 -16.66
N PHE A 48 -2.07 3.08 -15.76
CA PHE A 48 -3.48 2.68 -15.90
C PHE A 48 -4.40 3.83 -16.28
N GLY A 49 -3.97 5.09 -16.10
CA GLY A 49 -4.75 6.28 -16.42
C GLY A 49 -5.71 6.74 -15.31
N ASP A 50 -5.59 6.16 -14.11
CA ASP A 50 -6.39 6.52 -12.94
C ASP A 50 -6.14 8.00 -12.54
N LYS A 51 -7.22 8.75 -12.29
CA LYS A 51 -7.15 10.19 -11.96
C LYS A 51 -7.16 10.47 -10.46
N SER A 52 -7.48 9.48 -9.65
CA SER A 52 -7.52 9.59 -8.19
C SER A 52 -7.21 8.28 -7.50
N VAL A 53 -6.96 8.35 -6.19
CA VAL A 53 -6.79 7.18 -5.32
C VAL A 53 -8.05 6.29 -5.31
N GLU A 54 -9.23 6.88 -5.48
CA GLU A 54 -10.49 6.13 -5.63
C GLU A 54 -10.57 5.35 -6.92
N GLU A 55 -10.19 5.96 -8.06
CA GLU A 55 -10.16 5.25 -9.34
C GLU A 55 -9.15 4.09 -9.31
N THR A 56 -7.98 4.29 -8.70
CA THR A 56 -7.00 3.21 -8.47
C THR A 56 -7.58 2.10 -7.59
N ALA A 57 -8.30 2.44 -6.52
CA ALA A 57 -8.91 1.43 -5.65
C ALA A 57 -10.00 0.65 -6.39
N GLU A 58 -10.90 1.35 -7.09
CA GLU A 58 -12.05 0.77 -7.77
C GLU A 58 -11.61 -0.21 -8.87
N ARG A 59 -10.57 0.13 -9.64
CA ARG A 59 -10.00 -0.76 -10.65
C ARG A 59 -9.59 -2.12 -10.09
N TYR A 60 -9.13 -2.20 -8.83
CA TYR A 60 -8.80 -3.47 -8.19
C TYR A 60 -10.01 -4.15 -7.55
N LEU A 61 -10.96 -3.40 -6.99
CA LEU A 61 -12.22 -3.96 -6.48
C LEU A 61 -13.03 -4.62 -7.60
N GLU A 62 -13.05 -4.04 -8.80
CA GLU A 62 -13.69 -4.62 -9.99
C GLU A 62 -13.09 -5.98 -10.40
N LEU A 63 -11.84 -6.28 -9.99
CA LEU A 63 -11.20 -7.58 -10.20
C LEU A 63 -11.56 -8.62 -9.13
N GLY A 64 -12.32 -8.23 -8.11
CA GLY A 64 -12.72 -9.10 -7.00
C GLY A 64 -11.80 -9.05 -5.77
N VAL A 65 -10.86 -8.08 -5.70
CA VAL A 65 -10.03 -7.87 -4.51
C VAL A 65 -10.92 -7.44 -3.34
N GLU A 66 -10.73 -8.02 -2.16
CA GLU A 66 -11.58 -7.73 -0.98
C GLU A 66 -11.22 -6.40 -0.31
N GLU A 67 -9.93 -6.06 -0.27
CA GLU A 67 -9.39 -4.90 0.44
C GLU A 67 -8.24 -4.25 -0.35
N VAL A 68 -8.41 -2.99 -0.75
CA VAL A 68 -7.41 -2.25 -1.53
C VAL A 68 -6.86 -1.09 -0.70
N VAL A 69 -5.55 -1.04 -0.51
CA VAL A 69 -4.85 -0.10 0.37
C VAL A 69 -3.97 0.82 -0.48
N VAL A 70 -4.54 1.91 -0.98
CA VAL A 70 -3.88 2.84 -1.88
C VAL A 70 -3.02 3.84 -1.10
N LYS A 71 -1.72 3.82 -1.35
CA LYS A 71 -0.73 4.77 -0.82
C LYS A 71 -0.61 5.97 -1.77
N ASP A 72 -0.50 7.19 -1.25
CA ASP A 72 -0.27 8.43 -2.05
C ASP A 72 0.89 9.26 -1.45
N GLY A 73 2.02 8.59 -1.19
CA GLY A 73 3.23 9.20 -0.66
C GLY A 73 3.02 9.86 0.72
N ALA A 74 3.26 11.16 0.79
CA ALA A 74 3.09 11.96 2.03
C ALA A 74 1.65 12.41 2.29
N LYS A 75 0.71 12.07 1.40
CA LYS A 75 -0.72 12.36 1.58
C LYS A 75 -1.42 11.19 2.28
N GLU A 76 -2.74 11.26 2.31
CA GLU A 76 -3.59 10.24 2.91
C GLU A 76 -3.44 8.89 2.23
N ALA A 77 -3.43 7.82 3.02
CA ALA A 77 -3.77 6.50 2.52
C ALA A 77 -5.29 6.39 2.33
N PHE A 78 -5.71 5.77 1.23
CA PHE A 78 -7.10 5.48 0.93
C PHE A 78 -7.31 3.97 0.92
N ILE A 79 -8.21 3.49 1.76
CA ILE A 79 -8.52 2.07 1.89
C ILE A 79 -9.96 1.82 1.48
N ALA A 80 -10.19 0.82 0.64
CA ALA A 80 -11.48 0.50 0.10
C ALA A 80 -11.77 -1.01 0.16
N THR A 81 -13.00 -1.37 0.54
CA THR A 81 -13.55 -2.73 0.44
C THR A 81 -14.89 -2.68 -0.32
N ALA A 82 -15.66 -3.76 -0.43
CA ALA A 82 -17.01 -3.65 -0.99
C ALA A 82 -17.95 -2.73 -0.18
N SER A 83 -17.72 -2.56 1.14
CA SER A 83 -18.66 -1.90 2.05
C SER A 83 -18.12 -0.65 2.75
N GLU A 84 -16.80 -0.42 2.71
CA GLU A 84 -16.15 0.65 3.46
C GLU A 84 -15.20 1.45 2.55
N ARG A 85 -15.06 2.74 2.84
CA ARG A 85 -14.03 3.63 2.30
C ARG A 85 -13.45 4.43 3.46
N VAL A 86 -12.12 4.39 3.65
CA VAL A 86 -11.42 5.06 4.74
C VAL A 86 -10.29 5.91 4.18
N ARG A 87 -10.19 7.15 4.65
CA ARG A 87 -9.05 8.05 4.43
C ARG A 87 -8.34 8.28 5.74
N ILE A 88 -7.03 8.03 5.78
CA ILE A 88 -6.19 8.31 6.96
C ILE A 88 -5.03 9.17 6.51
N SER A 89 -4.90 10.36 7.11
CA SER A 89 -3.74 11.21 6.88
C SER A 89 -2.56 10.73 7.74
N PRO A 90 -1.31 10.76 7.21
CA PRO A 90 -0.14 10.55 8.05
C PRO A 90 -0.07 11.64 9.12
N LYS A 91 0.46 11.28 10.29
CA LYS A 91 0.92 12.30 11.24
C LYS A 91 2.15 12.99 10.64
N PRO A 92 2.29 14.33 10.77
CA PRO A 92 3.49 15.01 10.32
C PRO A 92 4.73 14.37 10.94
N ALA A 93 5.66 13.93 10.09
CA ALA A 93 6.94 13.45 10.57
C ALA A 93 7.75 14.63 11.10
N GLU A 94 8.33 14.50 12.30
CA GLU A 94 9.18 15.54 12.88
C GLU A 94 10.42 15.82 12.00
N LYS A 95 10.93 14.79 11.33
CA LYS A 95 12.05 14.87 10.40
C LYS A 95 12.02 13.74 9.38
N VAL A 96 12.27 14.07 8.12
CA VAL A 96 12.51 13.09 7.05
C VAL A 96 14.02 13.06 6.77
N VAL A 97 14.64 11.91 6.93
CA VAL A 97 16.08 11.65 6.72
C VAL A 97 16.30 10.86 5.43
N ASP A 98 15.53 9.80 5.21
CA ASP A 98 15.64 8.92 4.04
C ASP A 98 14.27 8.28 3.77
N ALA A 99 13.71 8.48 2.58
CA ALA A 99 12.39 7.92 2.23
C ALA A 99 12.44 6.42 1.86
N THR A 100 13.63 5.83 1.79
CA THR A 100 13.82 4.42 1.43
C THR A 100 13.09 3.51 2.42
N GLY A 101 12.26 2.60 1.91
CA GLY A 101 11.50 1.65 2.73
C GLY A 101 10.21 2.21 3.34
N ALA A 102 9.81 3.45 3.04
CA ALA A 102 8.56 4.03 3.54
C ALA A 102 7.33 3.18 3.14
N GLY A 103 7.23 2.79 1.87
CA GLY A 103 6.12 1.95 1.38
C GLY A 103 6.15 0.54 1.96
N ASP A 104 7.31 -0.10 2.01
CA ASP A 104 7.45 -1.46 2.53
C ASP A 104 7.13 -1.52 4.03
N SER A 105 7.59 -0.53 4.80
CA SER A 105 7.30 -0.41 6.23
C SER A 105 5.84 -0.05 6.51
N PHE A 106 5.21 0.78 5.68
CA PHE A 106 3.78 1.01 5.71
C PHE A 106 3.02 -0.31 5.53
N ASN A 107 3.33 -1.08 4.48
CA ASN A 107 2.69 -2.38 4.23
C ASN A 107 2.88 -3.33 5.41
N GLY A 108 4.10 -3.40 5.96
CA GLY A 108 4.42 -4.23 7.12
C GLY A 108 3.60 -3.85 8.36
N GLY A 109 3.48 -2.56 8.67
CA GLY A 109 2.65 -2.06 9.76
C GLY A 109 1.17 -2.37 9.55
N TYR A 110 0.66 -2.13 8.33
CA TYR A 110 -0.72 -2.40 7.96
C TYR A 110 -1.08 -3.89 8.11
N LEU A 111 -0.32 -4.76 7.44
CA LEU A 111 -0.58 -6.20 7.43
C LEU A 111 -0.39 -6.80 8.84
N SER A 112 0.61 -6.36 9.60
CA SER A 112 0.78 -6.77 11.00
C SER A 112 -0.45 -6.43 11.83
N ALA A 113 -0.96 -5.20 11.74
CA ALA A 113 -2.16 -4.79 12.47
C ALA A 113 -3.39 -5.61 12.06
N ARG A 114 -3.63 -5.81 10.76
CA ARG A 114 -4.76 -6.63 10.25
C ARG A 114 -4.67 -8.08 10.72
N LEU A 115 -3.48 -8.68 10.71
CA LEU A 115 -3.24 -10.04 11.23
C LEU A 115 -3.51 -10.15 12.74
N ASN A 116 -3.39 -9.05 13.49
CA ASN A 116 -3.75 -8.97 14.91
C ASN A 116 -5.22 -8.56 15.14
N GLY A 117 -6.08 -8.61 14.11
CA GLY A 117 -7.51 -8.35 14.22
C GLY A 117 -7.89 -6.88 14.34
N LYS A 118 -6.96 -5.96 14.07
CA LYS A 118 -7.25 -4.51 14.06
C LYS A 118 -8.16 -4.13 12.89
N SER A 119 -8.99 -3.11 13.10
CA SER A 119 -9.82 -2.52 12.04
C SER A 119 -8.98 -1.89 10.92
N ILE A 120 -9.58 -1.62 9.77
CA ILE A 120 -8.91 -0.94 8.63
C ILE A 120 -8.32 0.40 9.07
N ARG A 121 -9.09 1.19 9.83
CA ARG A 121 -8.65 2.49 10.37
C ARG A 121 -7.43 2.33 11.28
N GLU A 122 -7.52 1.46 12.29
CA GLU A 122 -6.39 1.23 13.22
C GLU A 122 -5.14 0.72 12.49
N ALA A 123 -5.32 -0.16 11.49
CA ALA A 123 -4.21 -0.67 10.69
C ALA A 123 -3.54 0.40 9.84
N ALA A 124 -4.31 1.29 9.23
CA ALA A 124 -3.78 2.42 8.46
C ALA A 124 -3.09 3.46 9.35
N GLU A 125 -3.62 3.73 10.55
CA GLU A 125 -2.95 4.58 11.54
C GLU A 125 -1.61 4.00 11.99
N GLU A 126 -1.55 2.69 12.25
CA GLU A 126 -0.31 2.00 12.62
C GLU A 126 0.68 1.98 11.45
N ALA A 127 0.22 1.73 10.22
CA ALA A 127 1.04 1.77 9.01
C ALA A 127 1.71 3.13 8.82
N HIS A 128 0.96 4.23 8.98
CA HIS A 128 1.53 5.58 8.94
C HIS A 128 2.51 5.85 10.08
N ARG A 129 2.22 5.38 11.29
CA ARG A 129 3.15 5.52 12.44
C ARG A 129 4.48 4.83 12.15
N VAL A 130 4.44 3.58 11.69
CA VAL A 130 5.63 2.78 11.36
C VAL A 130 6.43 3.45 10.25
N ALA A 131 5.77 3.83 9.14
CA ALA A 131 6.44 4.50 8.02
C ALA A 131 7.06 5.83 8.45
N GLY A 132 6.37 6.63 9.28
CA GLY A 132 6.87 7.89 9.82
C GLY A 132 8.15 7.73 10.66
N VAL A 133 8.27 6.64 11.42
CA VAL A 133 9.51 6.31 12.15
C VAL A 133 10.62 5.93 11.18
N VAL A 134 10.32 5.07 10.20
CA VAL A 134 11.33 4.56 9.25
C VAL A 134 11.96 5.70 8.46
N ILE A 135 11.15 6.62 7.93
CA ILE A 135 11.68 7.74 7.14
C ILE A 135 12.53 8.73 7.93
N GLY A 136 12.44 8.69 9.27
CA GLY A 136 13.27 9.49 10.18
C GLY A 136 14.69 8.94 10.38
N HIS A 137 15.01 7.79 9.79
CA HIS A 137 16.29 7.10 9.94
C HIS A 137 16.87 6.74 8.56
N LYS A 138 18.16 6.43 8.51
CA LYS A 138 18.84 6.07 7.26
C LYS A 138 18.64 4.59 6.93
N GLY A 139 18.30 4.27 5.69
CA GLY A 139 18.07 2.91 5.20
C GLY A 139 16.68 2.34 5.54
N ALA A 140 16.32 1.25 4.88
CA ALA A 140 14.97 0.66 4.97
C ALA A 140 14.64 -0.03 6.30
N LEU A 141 15.65 -0.45 7.06
CA LEU A 141 15.47 -1.19 8.31
C LEU A 141 15.93 -0.33 9.50
N VAL A 142 15.01 -0.11 10.44
CA VAL A 142 15.30 0.60 11.69
C VAL A 142 15.44 -0.37 12.86
N GLU A 143 16.13 0.06 13.91
CA GLU A 143 16.20 -0.72 15.14
C GLU A 143 14.80 -0.86 15.77
N PRO A 144 14.38 -2.06 16.20
CA PRO A 144 13.03 -2.28 16.75
C PRO A 144 12.63 -1.38 17.91
N LYS A 145 13.62 -0.84 18.65
CA LYS A 145 13.39 0.11 19.75
C LYS A 145 12.68 1.39 19.33
N PHE A 146 12.79 1.79 18.06
CA PHE A 146 12.13 2.99 17.53
C PHE A 146 10.65 2.78 17.19
N LEU A 147 10.20 1.53 17.12
CA LEU A 147 8.81 1.18 16.78
C LEU A 147 7.94 0.88 18.01
N LYS A 148 8.53 0.84 19.21
CA LYS A 148 7.83 0.60 20.48
C LYS A 148 6.98 1.78 20.93
#